data_AF-A0A1E2SKM3-F1
#
_entry.id   AF-A0A1E2SKM3-F1
#
_cell.length_a   1.000
_cell.length_b   1.000
_cell.length_c   1.000
_cell.angle_alpha   90.00
_cell.angle_beta   90.00
_cell.angle_gamma   90.00
#
_symmetry.space_group_name_H-M   'P 1'
#
loop_
_entity.id
_entity.type
_entity.pdbx_description
1 polymer ?
#
loop_
_entity_poly.entity_id
_entity_poly.type
_entity_poly.pdbx_seq_one_letter_code
_entity_poly.pdbx_strand_id
1 'polypeptide(L)'
;MLSDVDALLFDIQDVGVRFYTYIWTLYLAMEAAGEAGVEVIVLDRPNPLGDRMDGPVLEPALASFVGLREIPLRHGLTVGELATLFAGEFLPRPPALHVVRMSGYDPARHLDGYGLPWVPPSPNLPTRETAWAYPGTGLIEALDASEGRGTTVPFRWAGHSALDELAAVALADELKRAGSRACSSGR
;
A
#
# COMPACT_ATOMS: atom_id res chain seq x y z
N MET A 1 21.30 -17.08 0.94
CA MET A 1 20.30 -16.97 2.03
C MET A 1 19.32 -18.14 2.03
N LEU A 2 18.90 -18.66 0.88
CA LEU A 2 17.87 -19.73 0.79
C LEU A 2 18.40 -21.17 0.72
N SER A 3 19.71 -21.42 0.84
CA SER A 3 20.33 -22.74 0.61
C SER A 3 19.83 -23.85 1.53
N ASP A 4 19.37 -23.50 2.73
CA ASP A 4 18.95 -24.43 3.78
C ASP A 4 17.50 -24.12 4.22
N VAL A 5 16.70 -23.58 3.31
CA VAL A 5 15.31 -23.19 3.55
C VAL A 5 14.41 -24.00 2.65
N ASP A 6 13.52 -24.82 3.23
CA ASP A 6 12.54 -25.60 2.47
C ASP A 6 11.33 -24.75 2.04
N ALA A 7 10.92 -23.81 2.90
CA ALA A 7 9.80 -22.92 2.66
C ALA A 7 10.03 -21.52 3.26
N LEU A 8 9.57 -20.49 2.55
CA LEU A 8 9.54 -19.10 2.99
C LEU A 8 8.11 -18.71 3.37
N LEU A 9 7.94 -18.30 4.62
CA LEU A 9 6.65 -17.82 5.13
C LEU A 9 6.58 -16.29 5.02
N PHE A 10 5.53 -15.77 4.39
CA PHE A 10 5.21 -14.35 4.35
C PHE A 10 3.96 -14.07 5.20
N ASP A 11 4.15 -13.33 6.30
CA ASP A 11 3.09 -12.93 7.22
C ASP A 11 3.25 -11.46 7.63
N ILE A 12 2.97 -10.54 6.70
CA ILE A 12 3.16 -9.11 6.89
C ILE A 12 1.89 -8.35 6.48
N GLN A 13 1.46 -7.41 7.32
CA GLN A 13 0.34 -6.52 7.02
C GLN A 13 0.78 -5.42 6.03
N ASP A 14 0.19 -5.45 4.84
CA ASP A 14 0.31 -4.39 3.83
C ASP A 14 -0.77 -3.30 4.00
N VAL A 15 -0.70 -2.21 3.23
CA VAL A 15 -1.66 -1.09 3.28
C VAL A 15 -2.47 -0.87 2.01
N GLY A 16 -2.35 -1.71 0.99
CA GLY A 16 -3.18 -1.65 -0.22
C GLY A 16 -2.71 -0.66 -1.28
N VAL A 17 -1.45 -0.23 -1.21
CA VAL A 17 -0.88 0.85 -2.03
C VAL A 17 0.43 0.41 -2.68
N ARG A 18 0.52 0.61 -4.00
CA ARG A 18 1.64 0.16 -4.83
C ARG A 18 3.01 0.62 -4.32
N PHE A 19 3.11 1.85 -3.84
CA PHE A 19 4.37 2.42 -3.34
C PHE A 19 4.68 2.06 -1.88
N TYR A 20 3.91 1.15 -1.27
CA TYR A 20 4.27 0.51 -0.01
C TYR A 20 5.05 -0.78 -0.28
N THR A 21 6.28 -0.87 0.21
CA THR A 21 7.29 -1.80 -0.36
C THR A 21 7.22 -3.25 0.14
N TYR A 22 6.29 -3.59 1.03
CA TYR A 22 6.15 -4.97 1.51
C TYR A 22 5.69 -5.93 0.41
N ILE A 23 4.80 -5.49 -0.48
CA ILE A 23 4.39 -6.31 -1.64
C ILE A 23 5.54 -6.54 -2.62
N TRP A 24 6.48 -5.61 -2.72
CA TRP A 24 7.67 -5.77 -3.57
C TRP A 24 8.75 -6.62 -2.91
N THR A 25 8.81 -6.60 -1.57
CA THR A 25 9.60 -7.57 -0.81
C THR A 25 9.06 -8.99 -1.05
N LEU A 26 7.74 -9.19 -1.02
CA LEU A 26 7.10 -10.45 -1.40
C LEU A 26 7.43 -10.83 -2.85
N TYR A 27 7.28 -9.90 -3.80
CA TYR A 27 7.59 -10.14 -5.22
C TYR A 27 9.02 -10.68 -5.42
N LEU A 28 10.02 -9.98 -4.87
CA LEU A 28 11.43 -10.36 -5.00
C LEU A 28 11.75 -11.65 -4.23
N ALA A 29 11.12 -11.87 -3.07
CA ALA A 29 11.27 -13.11 -2.32
C ALA A 29 10.70 -14.30 -3.10
N MET A 30 9.55 -14.14 -3.77
CA MET A 30 8.96 -15.15 -4.63
C MET A 30 9.83 -15.43 -5.86
N GLU A 31 10.38 -14.38 -6.49
CA GLU A 31 11.33 -14.55 -7.60
C GLU A 31 12.52 -15.40 -7.17
N ALA A 32 13.20 -15.02 -6.08
CA ALA A 32 14.35 -15.77 -5.56
C ALA A 32 13.99 -17.20 -5.12
N ALA A 33 12.82 -17.40 -4.51
CA ALA A 33 12.35 -18.71 -4.09
C ALA A 33 12.09 -19.63 -5.29
N GLY A 34 11.50 -19.10 -6.37
CA GLY A 34 11.28 -19.84 -7.60
C GLY A 34 12.58 -20.27 -8.28
N GLU A 35 13.62 -19.44 -8.22
CA GLU A 35 14.95 -19.80 -8.73
C GLU A 35 15.66 -20.85 -7.87
N ALA A 36 15.43 -20.82 -6.56
CA ALA A 36 16.05 -21.73 -5.60
C ALA A 36 15.26 -23.05 -5.40
N GLY A 37 14.05 -23.16 -5.97
CA GLY A 37 13.17 -24.31 -5.75
C GLY A 37 12.57 -24.37 -4.34
N VAL A 38 12.42 -23.21 -3.68
CA VAL A 38 11.88 -23.06 -2.33
C VAL A 38 10.39 -22.75 -2.40
N GLU A 39 9.59 -23.39 -1.55
CA GLU A 39 8.15 -23.11 -1.45
C GLU A 39 7.92 -21.71 -0.84
N VAL A 40 6.89 -21.00 -1.30
CA VAL A 40 6.43 -19.77 -0.64
C VAL A 40 5.04 -19.99 -0.07
N ILE A 41 4.90 -19.73 1.22
CA ILE A 41 3.64 -19.78 1.95
C ILE A 41 3.24 -18.36 2.32
N VAL A 42 2.08 -17.90 1.87
CA VAL A 42 1.53 -16.58 2.22
C VAL A 42 0.39 -16.76 3.20
N LEU A 43 0.55 -16.22 4.41
CA LEU A 43 -0.54 -16.07 5.36
C LEU A 43 -1.30 -14.82 4.99
N ASP A 44 -2.46 -15.00 4.35
CA ASP A 44 -3.16 -13.87 3.76
C ASP A 44 -3.70 -12.92 4.83
N ARG A 45 -3.74 -11.62 4.51
CA ARG A 45 -4.17 -10.55 5.41
C ARG A 45 -5.12 -9.58 4.73
N PRO A 46 -6.03 -8.95 5.48
CA PRO A 46 -7.00 -8.03 4.89
C PRO A 46 -6.31 -6.84 4.24
N ASN A 47 -6.79 -6.42 3.06
CA ASN A 47 -6.44 -5.12 2.52
C ASN A 47 -7.22 -4.04 3.30
N PRO A 48 -6.55 -3.09 3.98
CA PRO A 48 -7.24 -2.05 4.76
C PRO A 48 -7.98 -1.04 3.88
N LEU A 49 -7.75 -1.07 2.57
CA LEU A 49 -8.46 -0.31 1.54
C LEU A 49 -9.51 -1.15 0.82
N GLY A 50 -9.79 -2.39 1.22
CA GLY A 50 -10.77 -3.25 0.55
C GLY A 50 -10.36 -3.59 -0.90
N ASP A 51 -11.35 -3.77 -1.77
CA ASP A 51 -11.20 -4.32 -3.12
C ASP A 51 -11.24 -3.28 -4.26
N ARG A 52 -11.48 -2.00 -3.93
CA ARG A 52 -11.51 -0.95 -4.95
C ARG A 52 -10.13 -0.74 -5.56
N MET A 53 -10.03 -0.95 -6.87
CA MET A 53 -8.89 -0.53 -7.69
C MET A 53 -9.02 0.95 -8.07
N ASP A 54 -7.92 1.70 -8.01
CA ASP A 54 -7.90 3.11 -8.39
C ASP A 54 -6.50 3.62 -8.78
N GLY A 55 -6.47 4.74 -9.50
CA GLY A 55 -5.25 5.43 -9.93
C GLY A 55 -4.55 4.77 -11.14
N PRO A 56 -3.46 5.39 -11.63
CA PRO A 56 -2.76 4.94 -12.82
C PRO A 56 -2.06 3.61 -12.59
N VAL A 57 -2.10 2.74 -13.60
CA VAL A 57 -1.22 1.56 -13.69
C VAL A 57 0.22 2.03 -13.90
N LEU A 58 1.18 1.31 -13.34
CA LEU A 58 2.59 1.66 -13.47
C LEU A 58 3.05 1.54 -14.92
N GLU A 59 3.66 2.60 -15.45
CA GLU A 59 4.38 2.53 -16.71
C GLU A 59 5.70 1.76 -16.51
N PRO A 60 6.01 0.72 -17.30
CA PRO A 60 7.21 -0.10 -17.10
C PRO A 60 8.51 0.70 -17.11
N ALA A 61 8.57 1.80 -17.88
CA ALA A 61 9.72 2.69 -17.93
C ALA A 61 9.98 3.45 -16.60
N LEU A 62 9.00 3.53 -15.71
CA LEU A 62 9.07 4.19 -14.41
C LEU A 62 9.24 3.18 -13.26
N ALA A 63 9.48 1.89 -13.56
CA ALA A 63 9.61 0.86 -12.55
C ALA A 63 10.81 1.09 -11.62
N SER A 64 10.58 0.91 -10.32
CA SER A 64 11.57 1.04 -9.25
C SER A 64 11.14 0.22 -8.03
N PHE A 65 11.88 0.25 -6.92
CA PHE A 65 11.51 -0.54 -5.73
C PHE A 65 10.19 -0.11 -5.07
N VAL A 66 9.67 1.08 -5.37
CA VAL A 66 8.34 1.54 -4.95
C VAL A 66 7.24 1.22 -6.00
N GLY A 67 7.56 0.36 -6.97
CA GLY A 67 6.66 -0.05 -8.03
C GLY A 67 7.40 -0.90 -9.06
N LEU A 68 7.38 -2.23 -8.95
CA LEU A 68 8.15 -3.10 -9.85
C LEU A 68 7.34 -3.61 -11.04
N ARG A 69 6.01 -3.70 -10.93
CA ARG A 69 5.12 -4.30 -11.93
C ARG A 69 3.84 -3.49 -12.11
N GLU A 70 3.17 -3.76 -13.21
CA GLU A 70 2.05 -3.03 -13.82
C GLU A 70 0.74 -3.24 -13.06
N ILE A 71 0.74 -2.89 -11.76
CA ILE A 71 -0.47 -2.85 -10.93
C ILE A 71 -0.94 -1.40 -10.73
N PRO A 72 -2.25 -1.17 -10.51
CA PRO A 72 -2.78 0.15 -10.18
C PRO A 72 -2.18 0.71 -8.89
N LEU A 73 -2.21 2.03 -8.71
CA LEU A 73 -1.72 2.69 -7.49
C LEU A 73 -2.39 2.12 -6.23
N ARG A 74 -3.72 2.04 -6.24
CA ARG A 74 -4.51 1.27 -5.26
C ARG A 74 -4.92 -0.02 -5.94
N HIS A 75 -4.32 -1.13 -5.55
CA HIS A 75 -4.43 -2.39 -6.30
C HIS A 75 -5.67 -3.23 -5.95
N GLY A 76 -6.34 -2.97 -4.82
CA GLY A 76 -7.60 -3.65 -4.47
C GLY A 76 -7.50 -5.15 -4.22
N LEU A 77 -6.30 -5.66 -3.92
CA LEU A 77 -6.02 -7.09 -3.72
C LEU A 77 -5.44 -7.31 -2.33
N THR A 78 -5.69 -8.49 -1.74
CA THR A 78 -4.94 -8.97 -0.57
C THR A 78 -3.51 -9.35 -0.96
N VAL A 79 -2.63 -9.57 0.03
CA VAL A 79 -1.26 -10.02 -0.26
C VAL A 79 -1.22 -11.43 -0.86
N GLY A 80 -2.16 -12.30 -0.49
CA GLY A 80 -2.32 -13.62 -1.10
C GLY A 80 -2.82 -13.57 -2.55
N GLU A 81 -3.76 -12.66 -2.85
CA GLU A 81 -4.21 -12.41 -4.22
C GLU A 81 -3.09 -11.80 -5.07
N LEU A 82 -2.31 -10.86 -4.52
CA LEU A 82 -1.11 -10.33 -5.18
C LEU A 82 -0.06 -11.41 -5.44
N ALA A 83 0.21 -12.31 -4.48
CA ALA A 83 1.13 -13.42 -4.69
C ALA A 83 0.67 -14.30 -5.86
N THR A 84 -0.62 -14.57 -5.95
CA THR A 84 -1.21 -15.35 -7.04
C THR A 84 -1.05 -14.64 -8.39
N LEU A 85 -1.30 -13.33 -8.43
CA LEU A 85 -1.07 -12.49 -9.61
C LEU A 85 0.41 -12.51 -10.03
N PHE A 86 1.33 -12.34 -9.08
CA PHE A 86 2.76 -12.32 -9.34
C PHE A 86 3.23 -13.64 -9.94
N ALA A 87 2.79 -14.77 -9.36
CA ALA A 87 3.13 -16.10 -9.85
C ALA A 87 2.54 -16.39 -11.25
N GLY A 88 1.34 -15.89 -11.55
CA GLY A 88 0.66 -16.13 -12.82
C GLY A 88 1.14 -15.26 -13.98
N GLU A 89 1.46 -13.98 -13.71
CA GLU A 89 1.63 -12.98 -14.76
C GLU A 89 3.06 -12.43 -14.86
N PHE A 90 3.79 -12.34 -13.75
CA PHE A 90 5.02 -11.52 -13.69
C PHE A 90 6.30 -12.29 -13.39
N LEU A 91 6.22 -13.52 -12.87
CA LEU A 91 7.38 -14.33 -12.52
C LEU A 91 7.66 -15.35 -13.62
N PRO A 92 8.84 -15.30 -14.29
CA PRO A 92 9.21 -16.30 -15.28
C PRO A 92 9.36 -17.72 -14.70
N ARG A 93 9.77 -17.80 -13.43
CA ARG A 93 9.94 -19.03 -12.66
C ARG A 93 9.23 -18.85 -11.31
N PRO A 94 7.91 -19.04 -11.22
CA PRO A 94 7.21 -18.90 -9.96
C PRO A 94 7.59 -20.03 -8.98
N PRO A 95 7.67 -19.76 -7.67
CA PRO A 95 7.84 -20.81 -6.67
C PRO A 95 6.58 -21.67 -6.58
N ALA A 96 6.69 -22.84 -5.93
CA ALA A 96 5.50 -23.51 -5.41
C ALA A 96 4.84 -22.56 -4.40
N LEU A 97 3.63 -22.09 -4.70
CA LEU A 97 2.92 -21.09 -3.91
C LEU A 97 1.75 -21.73 -3.16
N HIS A 98 1.74 -21.56 -1.84
CA HIS A 98 0.60 -21.89 -0.99
C HIS A 98 0.04 -20.62 -0.32
N VAL A 99 -1.20 -20.25 -0.64
CA VAL A 99 -1.89 -19.14 0.01
C VAL A 99 -2.85 -19.69 1.06
N VAL A 100 -2.59 -19.39 2.33
CA VAL A 100 -3.50 -19.67 3.43
C VAL A 100 -4.56 -18.57 3.45
N ARG A 101 -5.72 -18.86 2.85
CA ARG A 101 -6.83 -17.90 2.71
C ARG A 101 -7.46 -17.59 4.06
N MET A 102 -7.84 -16.33 4.25
CA MET A 102 -8.63 -15.91 5.41
C MET A 102 -10.05 -16.52 5.38
N SER A 103 -10.57 -16.86 6.56
CA SER A 103 -11.99 -17.18 6.75
C SER A 103 -12.80 -15.92 7.06
N GLY A 104 -13.94 -15.72 6.39
CA GLY A 104 -14.86 -14.62 6.70
C GLY A 104 -14.39 -13.23 6.27
N TYR A 105 -13.38 -13.14 5.39
CA TYR A 105 -12.97 -11.88 4.77
C TYR A 105 -14.07 -11.36 3.83
N ASP A 106 -14.45 -10.10 4.03
CA ASP A 106 -15.37 -9.36 3.17
C ASP A 106 -14.76 -7.97 2.93
N PRO A 107 -14.27 -7.65 1.72
CA PRO A 107 -13.62 -6.37 1.43
C PRO A 107 -14.54 -5.16 1.63
N ALA A 108 -15.87 -5.35 1.60
CA ALA A 108 -16.82 -4.27 1.89
C ALA A 108 -16.73 -3.79 3.35
N ARG A 109 -16.18 -4.61 4.25
CA ARG A 109 -16.01 -4.31 5.67
C ARG A 109 -14.71 -3.57 6.01
N HIS A 110 -13.86 -3.22 5.04
CA HIS A 110 -12.56 -2.60 5.30
C HIS A 110 -12.60 -1.38 6.25
N LEU A 111 -13.69 -0.60 6.26
CA LEU A 111 -13.87 0.53 7.16
C LEU A 111 -14.09 0.14 8.64
N ASP A 112 -14.65 -1.04 8.93
CA ASP A 112 -14.79 -1.56 10.30
C ASP A 112 -13.49 -2.19 10.82
N GLY A 113 -12.48 -2.31 9.96
CA GLY A 113 -11.17 -2.83 10.31
C GLY A 113 -11.16 -4.33 10.62
N TYR A 114 -12.19 -5.05 10.19
CA TYR A 114 -12.38 -6.49 10.34
C TYR A 114 -12.46 -6.95 11.80
N GLY A 115 -12.72 -6.04 12.74
CA GLY A 115 -12.66 -6.32 14.19
C GLY A 115 -11.24 -6.60 14.71
N LEU A 116 -10.20 -6.35 13.91
CA LEU A 116 -8.81 -6.60 14.27
C LEU A 116 -8.15 -5.35 14.87
N PRO A 117 -7.13 -5.50 15.74
CA PRO A 117 -6.31 -4.38 16.17
C PRO A 117 -5.48 -3.83 15.00
N TRP A 118 -5.21 -2.53 15.02
CA TRP A 118 -4.24 -1.91 14.11
C TRP A 118 -2.87 -1.91 14.76
N VAL A 119 -1.96 -2.73 14.24
CA VAL A 119 -0.53 -2.65 14.56
C VAL A 119 0.12 -1.80 13.47
N PRO A 120 0.70 -0.63 13.80
CA PRO A 120 1.29 0.25 12.79
C PRO A 120 2.31 -0.48 11.91
N PRO A 121 2.09 -0.58 10.59
CA PRO A 121 3.00 -1.28 9.70
C PRO A 121 4.28 -0.46 9.44
N SER A 122 4.26 0.85 9.74
CA SER A 122 5.45 1.70 9.78
C SER A 122 5.26 2.86 10.78
N PRO A 123 6.34 3.54 11.20
CA PRO A 123 6.25 4.64 12.17
C PRO A 123 5.31 5.78 11.76
N ASN A 124 5.19 6.05 10.45
CA ASN A 124 4.34 7.13 9.92
C ASN A 124 2.96 6.65 9.43
N LEU A 125 2.60 5.38 9.66
CA LEU A 125 1.24 4.85 9.48
C LEU A 125 0.64 4.41 10.84
N PRO A 126 0.49 5.34 11.81
CA PRO A 126 0.10 4.99 13.17
C PRO A 126 -1.37 4.54 13.30
N THR A 127 -2.23 4.90 12.33
CA THR A 127 -3.68 4.64 12.39
C THR A 127 -4.21 4.12 11.07
N ARG A 128 -5.39 3.46 11.09
CA ARG A 128 -6.11 3.02 9.89
C ARG A 128 -6.48 4.20 8.99
N GLU A 129 -6.91 5.29 9.61
CA GLU A 129 -7.26 6.54 8.92
C GLU A 129 -6.05 7.12 8.17
N THR A 130 -4.85 6.94 8.71
CA THR A 130 -3.62 7.29 7.99
C THR A 130 -3.45 6.43 6.74
N ALA A 131 -3.69 5.11 6.84
CA ALA A 131 -3.64 4.22 5.68
C ALA A 131 -4.71 4.56 4.62
N TRP A 132 -5.88 5.04 5.02
CA TRP A 132 -6.92 5.50 4.08
C TRP A 132 -6.53 6.76 3.30
N ALA A 133 -5.78 7.67 3.93
CA ALA A 133 -5.29 8.89 3.28
C ALA A 133 -4.06 8.64 2.39
N TYR A 134 -3.23 7.67 2.77
CA TYR A 134 -1.93 7.37 2.16
C TYR A 134 -1.91 7.23 0.63
N PRO A 135 -2.90 6.60 -0.05
CA PRO A 135 -2.91 6.53 -1.52
C PRO A 135 -2.88 7.89 -2.21
N GLY A 136 -3.49 8.91 -1.59
CA GLY A 136 -3.52 10.27 -2.12
C GLY A 136 -2.35 11.11 -1.61
N THR A 137 -2.21 11.21 -0.29
CA THR A 137 -1.23 12.14 0.33
C THR A 137 0.20 11.62 0.28
N GLY A 138 0.42 10.31 0.12
CA GLY A 138 1.76 9.76 -0.13
C GLY A 138 2.37 10.27 -1.44
N LEU A 139 1.57 10.70 -2.42
CA LEU A 139 2.08 11.30 -3.66
C LEU A 139 2.80 12.63 -3.43
N ILE A 140 2.55 13.30 -2.31
CA ILE A 140 3.19 14.56 -1.94
C ILE A 140 4.69 14.35 -1.66
N GLU A 141 5.13 13.13 -1.36
CA GLU A 141 6.55 12.79 -1.19
C GLU A 141 7.41 13.09 -2.44
N ALA A 142 6.78 13.22 -3.61
CA ALA A 142 7.44 13.61 -4.86
C ALA A 142 7.53 15.14 -5.07
N LEU A 143 6.97 15.94 -4.16
CA LEU A 143 6.93 17.39 -4.22
C LEU A 143 7.82 18.01 -3.14
N ASP A 144 8.20 19.26 -3.32
CA ASP A 144 8.75 20.09 -2.25
C ASP A 144 7.60 20.57 -1.36
N ALA A 145 7.00 19.66 -0.60
CA ALA A 145 5.91 19.93 0.34
C ALA A 145 5.92 18.89 1.46
N SER A 146 5.37 19.26 2.62
CA SER A 146 5.14 18.34 3.72
C SER A 146 3.83 17.59 3.52
N GLU A 147 3.88 16.28 3.68
CA GLU A 147 2.79 15.32 3.80
C GLU A 147 2.43 15.05 5.27
N GLY A 148 2.85 15.93 6.19
CA GLY A 148 2.53 15.86 7.61
C GLY A 148 3.44 14.95 8.44
N ARG A 149 4.47 14.32 7.86
CA ARG A 149 5.51 13.65 8.64
C ARG A 149 6.20 14.64 9.59
N GLY A 150 6.56 14.15 10.77
CA GLY A 150 7.07 14.99 11.87
C GLY A 150 5.98 15.65 12.73
N THR A 151 4.70 15.42 12.42
CA THR A 151 3.56 15.84 13.25
C THR A 151 2.89 14.63 13.93
N THR A 152 1.82 14.87 14.70
CA THR A 152 1.00 13.81 15.31
C THR A 152 0.00 13.16 14.34
N VAL A 153 -0.11 13.66 13.11
CA VAL A 153 -1.09 13.20 12.11
C VAL A 153 -0.47 13.08 10.70
N PRO A 154 0.58 12.25 10.54
CA PRO A 154 1.23 12.05 9.25
C PRO A 154 0.23 11.61 8.18
N PHE A 155 0.45 12.02 6.93
CA PHE A 155 -0.38 11.78 5.74
C PHE A 155 -1.84 12.24 5.81
N ARG A 156 -2.29 12.78 6.95
CA ARG A 156 -3.62 13.38 7.05
C ARG A 156 -3.57 14.90 6.88
N TRP A 157 -2.38 15.48 6.98
CA TRP A 157 -2.10 16.88 6.69
C TRP A 157 -1.18 17.02 5.49
N ALA A 158 -1.27 18.17 4.83
CA ALA A 158 -0.35 18.58 3.78
C ALA A 158 -0.07 20.08 3.94
N GLY A 159 1.14 20.53 3.61
CA GLY A 159 1.49 21.95 3.70
C GLY A 159 2.83 22.28 3.09
N HIS A 160 3.06 23.57 2.84
CA HIS A 160 4.33 24.09 2.36
C HIS A 160 4.53 25.51 2.92
N SER A 161 5.78 25.91 3.14
CA SER A 161 6.10 27.21 3.78
C SER A 161 5.65 28.42 2.96
N ALA A 162 5.46 28.25 1.64
CA ALA A 162 4.96 29.28 0.74
C ALA A 162 3.42 29.35 0.67
N LEU A 163 2.69 28.46 1.35
CA LEU A 163 1.22 28.53 1.41
C LEU A 163 0.79 29.37 2.60
N ASP A 164 0.20 30.54 2.33
CA ASP A 164 -0.51 31.31 3.34
C ASP A 164 -1.93 30.75 3.59
N GLU A 165 -2.62 31.32 4.58
CA GLU A 165 -3.95 30.85 4.98
C GLU A 165 -4.98 30.97 3.86
N LEU A 166 -4.95 32.06 3.08
CA LEU A 166 -5.89 32.28 1.99
C LEU A 166 -5.68 31.26 0.86
N ALA A 167 -4.41 31.00 0.51
CA ALA A 167 -4.04 29.99 -0.46
C ALA A 167 -4.43 28.58 0.01
N ALA A 168 -4.23 28.27 1.29
CA ALA A 168 -4.62 26.98 1.87
C ALA A 168 -6.14 26.78 1.86
N VAL A 169 -6.93 27.81 2.19
CA VAL A 169 -8.40 27.77 2.10
C VAL A 169 -8.85 27.56 0.65
N ALA A 170 -8.29 28.32 -0.29
CA ALA A 170 -8.63 28.20 -1.71
C ALA A 170 -8.33 26.79 -2.26
N LEU A 171 -7.17 26.23 -1.92
CA LEU A 171 -6.79 24.86 -2.29
C LEU A 171 -7.73 23.83 -1.65
N ALA A 172 -8.08 23.98 -0.37
CA ALA A 172 -9.02 23.08 0.29
C ALA A 172 -10.40 23.09 -0.39
N ASP A 173 -10.88 24.26 -0.81
CA ASP A 173 -12.16 24.38 -1.52
C ASP A 173 -12.11 23.80 -2.94
N GLU A 174 -10.98 23.92 -3.63
CA GLU A 174 -10.75 23.25 -4.91
C GLU A 174 -10.79 21.72 -4.77
N LEU A 175 -10.09 21.19 -3.77
CA LEU A 175 -10.09 19.75 -3.47
C LEU A 175 -11.49 19.24 -3.10
N LYS A 176 -12.28 20.02 -2.34
CA LYS A 176 -13.69 19.69 -2.06
C LYS A 176 -14.53 19.62 -3.33
N ARG A 177 -14.36 20.58 -4.25
CA ARG A 177 -15.06 20.57 -5.56
C ARG A 177 -14.67 19.35 -6.40
N ALA A 178 -13.43 18.87 -6.27
CA ALA A 178 -12.94 17.65 -6.91
C ALA A 178 -13.38 16.35 -6.19
N GLY A 179 -14.20 16.43 -5.13
CA GLY A 179 -14.75 15.27 -4.41
C GLY A 179 -13.91 14.78 -3.23
N SER A 180 -12.84 15.50 -2.85
CA SER A 180 -12.03 15.18 -1.66
C SER A 180 -12.66 15.73 -0.38
N ARG A 181 -12.42 15.08 0.76
CA ARG A 181 -12.74 15.62 2.08
C ARG A 181 -11.55 16.41 2.62
N ALA A 182 -11.38 17.65 2.16
CA ALA A 182 -10.30 18.55 2.58
C ALA A 182 -10.79 19.63 3.57
N CYS A 183 -9.89 20.11 4.43
CA CYS A 183 -10.12 21.22 5.35
C CYS A 183 -8.81 21.99 5.53
N SER A 184 -8.89 23.32 5.69
CA SER A 184 -7.74 24.14 6.11
C SER A 184 -7.80 24.36 7.62
N SER A 185 -6.65 24.26 8.29
CA SER A 185 -6.53 24.67 9.69
C SER A 185 -6.02 26.12 9.74
N GLY A 186 -6.93 27.07 9.92
CA GLY A 186 -6.60 28.46 10.27
C GLY A 186 -6.34 28.60 11.77
N ARG A 187 -5.63 29.65 12.18
CA ARG A 187 -5.58 30.10 13.58
C ARG A 187 -6.77 30.99 13.90
#